data_AF-A0A3C0MCX6-F1
#
_entry.id   AF-A0A3C0MCX6-F1
#
_cell.length_a   1.000
_cell.length_b   1.000
_cell.length_c   1.000
_cell.angle_alpha   90.00
_cell.angle_beta   90.00
_cell.angle_gamma   90.00
#
_symmetry.space_group_name_H-M   'P 1'
#
loop_
_entity.id
_entity.type
_entity.pdbx_description
1 polymer ?
#
loop_
_entity_poly.entity_id
_entity_poly.type
_entity_poly.pdbx_seq_one_letter_code
_entity_poly.pdbx_strand_id
1 'polypeptide(L)'
;MRYVLEEMGTTLKAARERQGLSQRELADAAGTDQARISKIESGDIDLRLSSLMDLTRTLGLELVLADRRHLPAIEAILKELASDADPRQKSRVIRRIGENLQNLQRAHPDDRQLKQAMSALAVLNMARLTEAELALLEEASARLNNAKPEALDELRPRLETLIRLRNAKAHGAPDAPGQQPAYTLDDDDE
;
A
#
# COMPACT_ATOMS: atom_id res chain seq x y z
N MET A 1 19.20 -24.81 7.06
CA MET A 1 18.22 -24.69 8.18
C MET A 1 18.39 -23.40 8.94
N ARG A 2 19.60 -23.03 9.42
CA ARG A 2 19.84 -21.76 10.13
C ARG A 2 19.34 -20.52 9.37
N TYR A 3 19.62 -20.44 8.07
CA TYR A 3 19.15 -19.33 7.21
C TYR A 3 17.62 -19.13 7.21
N VAL A 4 16.85 -20.23 7.23
CA VAL A 4 15.38 -20.16 7.27
C VAL A 4 14.91 -19.65 8.63
N LEU A 5 15.57 -20.06 9.72
CA LEU A 5 15.25 -19.58 11.08
C LEU A 5 15.63 -18.10 11.25
N GLU A 6 16.71 -17.64 10.65
CA GLU A 6 17.10 -16.22 10.62
C GLU A 6 16.07 -15.37 9.87
N GLU A 7 15.58 -15.84 8.73
CA GLU A 7 14.55 -15.15 7.93
C GLU A 7 13.21 -15.06 8.69
N MET A 8 12.81 -16.16 9.34
CA MET A 8 11.64 -16.18 10.22
C MET A 8 11.82 -15.25 11.42
N GLY A 9 12.97 -15.30 12.08
CA GLY A 9 13.31 -14.42 13.21
C GLY A 9 13.25 -12.94 12.83
N THR A 10 13.77 -12.60 11.66
CA THR A 10 13.71 -11.24 11.08
C THR A 10 12.26 -10.82 10.83
N THR A 11 11.42 -11.71 10.32
CA THR A 11 10.00 -11.44 10.08
C THR A 11 9.23 -11.18 11.38
N LEU A 12 9.48 -11.99 12.42
CA LEU A 12 8.88 -11.81 13.75
C LEU A 12 9.34 -10.50 14.40
N LYS A 13 10.64 -10.19 14.29
CA LYS A 13 11.23 -8.93 14.78
C LYS A 13 10.56 -7.73 14.11
N ALA A 14 10.43 -7.74 12.79
CA ALA A 14 9.77 -6.66 12.05
C ALA A 14 8.30 -6.49 12.47
N ALA A 15 7.60 -7.59 12.76
CA ALA A 15 6.22 -7.52 13.26
C ALA A 15 6.14 -6.90 14.67
N ARG A 16 7.05 -7.28 15.57
CA ARG A 16 7.17 -6.68 16.90
C ARG A 16 7.40 -5.17 16.80
N GLU A 17 8.34 -4.75 15.96
CA GLU A 17 8.71 -3.33 15.78
C GLU A 17 7.58 -2.52 15.15
N ARG A 18 6.81 -3.09 14.21
CA ARG A 18 5.60 -2.46 13.66
C ARG A 18 4.53 -2.18 14.71
N GLN A 19 4.44 -3.00 15.76
CA GLN A 19 3.54 -2.77 16.89
C GLN A 19 4.14 -1.83 17.96
N GLY A 20 5.40 -1.39 17.81
CA GLY A 20 6.08 -0.55 18.79
C GLY A 20 6.47 -1.27 20.09
N LEU A 21 6.45 -2.60 20.10
CA LEU A 21 6.77 -3.40 21.29
C LEU A 21 8.28 -3.57 21.44
N SER A 22 8.78 -3.53 22.66
CA SER A 22 10.12 -4.02 23.02
C SER A 22 10.13 -5.55 23.12
N GLN A 23 11.32 -6.16 23.07
CA GLN A 23 11.46 -7.61 23.26
C GLN A 23 10.94 -8.07 24.64
N ARG A 24 11.06 -7.21 25.67
CA ARG A 24 10.55 -7.52 27.01
C ARG A 24 9.03 -7.52 27.05
N GLU A 25 8.39 -6.54 26.43
CA GLU A 25 6.92 -6.48 26.36
C GLU A 25 6.34 -7.66 25.56
N LEU A 26 6.99 -8.05 24.46
CA LEU A 26 6.60 -9.26 23.73
C LEU A 26 6.79 -10.52 24.57
N ALA A 27 7.89 -10.61 25.33
CA ALA A 27 8.15 -11.74 26.21
C ALA A 27 7.07 -11.87 27.30
N ASP A 28 6.72 -10.76 27.94
CA ASP A 28 5.66 -10.69 28.95
C ASP A 28 4.31 -11.14 28.36
N ALA A 29 3.97 -10.67 27.15
CA ALA A 29 2.74 -11.05 26.45
C ALA A 29 2.71 -12.52 25.98
N ALA A 30 3.87 -13.07 25.61
CA ALA A 30 4.01 -14.46 25.16
C ALA A 30 4.28 -15.45 26.32
N GLY A 31 4.30 -14.98 27.57
CA GLY A 31 4.57 -15.82 28.74
C GLY A 31 5.98 -16.43 28.73
N THR A 32 6.97 -15.69 28.24
CA THR A 32 8.36 -16.13 28.14
C THR A 32 9.36 -15.06 28.60
N ASP A 33 10.66 -15.31 28.49
CA ASP A 33 11.70 -14.36 28.87
C ASP A 33 12.28 -13.60 27.65
N GLN A 34 12.79 -12.40 27.89
CA GLN A 34 13.33 -11.52 26.85
C GLN A 34 14.56 -12.12 26.16
N ALA A 35 15.38 -12.90 26.86
CA ALA A 35 16.55 -13.54 26.27
C ALA A 35 16.14 -14.62 25.25
N ARG A 36 15.04 -15.34 25.51
CA ARG A 36 14.46 -16.30 24.59
C ARG A 36 13.89 -15.60 23.35
N ILE A 37 13.16 -14.50 23.51
CA ILE A 37 12.70 -13.68 22.37
C ILE A 37 13.88 -13.22 21.52
N SER A 38 14.95 -12.71 22.14
CA SER A 38 16.14 -12.28 21.41
C SER A 38 16.77 -13.42 20.58
N LYS A 39 16.84 -14.63 21.13
CA LYS A 39 17.37 -15.80 20.42
C LYS A 39 16.47 -16.29 19.29
N ILE A 40 15.16 -16.14 19.44
CA ILE A 40 14.19 -16.44 18.38
C ILE A 40 14.38 -15.45 17.23
N GLU A 41 14.46 -14.15 17.54
CA GLU A 41 14.62 -13.09 16.54
C GLU A 41 15.95 -13.19 15.78
N SER A 42 17.01 -13.73 16.41
CA SER A 42 18.30 -13.97 15.75
C SER A 42 18.40 -15.32 15.02
N GLY A 43 17.38 -16.19 15.11
CA GLY A 43 17.44 -17.54 14.54
C GLY A 43 18.40 -18.48 15.26
N ASP A 44 18.84 -18.16 16.48
CA ASP A 44 19.81 -18.94 17.26
C ASP A 44 19.18 -20.12 18.01
N ILE A 45 17.85 -20.22 18.04
CA ILE A 45 17.15 -21.37 18.61
C ILE A 45 16.11 -21.94 17.64
N ASP A 46 15.97 -23.26 17.67
CA ASP A 46 14.86 -23.95 17.03
C ASP A 46 13.63 -23.90 17.95
N LEU A 47 12.54 -23.33 17.46
CA LEU A 47 11.33 -23.09 18.23
C LEU A 47 10.31 -24.20 17.96
N ARG A 48 9.67 -24.71 19.02
CA ARG A 48 8.53 -25.62 18.86
C ARG A 48 7.43 -24.93 18.06
N LEU A 49 6.81 -25.65 17.14
CA LEU A 49 5.73 -25.12 16.30
C LEU A 49 4.60 -24.49 17.12
N SER A 50 4.22 -25.10 18.24
CA SER A 50 3.19 -24.54 19.13
C SER A 50 3.60 -23.16 19.68
N SER A 51 4.84 -23.00 20.13
CA SER A 51 5.37 -21.72 20.62
C SER A 51 5.49 -20.70 19.49
N LEU A 52 5.78 -21.13 18.26
CA LEU A 52 5.76 -20.25 17.10
C LEU A 52 4.33 -19.74 16.83
N MET A 53 3.34 -20.64 16.83
CA MET A 53 1.93 -20.28 16.63
C MET A 53 1.45 -19.27 17.67
N ASP A 54 1.75 -19.50 18.94
CA ASP A 54 1.38 -18.59 20.03
C ASP A 54 2.02 -17.22 19.84
N LEU A 55 3.32 -17.18 19.53
CA LEU A 55 4.05 -15.94 19.30
C LEU A 55 3.54 -15.18 18.07
N THR A 56 3.25 -15.88 16.96
CA THR A 56 2.70 -15.25 15.75
C THR A 56 1.37 -14.58 16.04
N ARG A 57 0.49 -15.21 16.83
CA ARG A 57 -0.83 -14.66 17.18
C ARG A 57 -0.71 -13.41 18.04
N THR A 58 0.20 -13.41 19.02
CA THR A 58 0.53 -12.20 19.80
C THR A 58 1.00 -11.06 18.89
N LEU A 59 1.72 -11.39 17.82
CA LEU A 59 2.21 -10.43 16.83
C LEU A 59 1.21 -10.11 15.69
N GLY A 60 -0.04 -10.59 15.78
CA GLY A 60 -1.06 -10.37 14.75
C GLY A 60 -0.74 -11.05 13.40
N LEU A 61 0.05 -12.13 13.43
CA LEU A 61 0.38 -12.99 12.31
C LEU A 61 -0.31 -14.34 12.46
N GLU A 62 -0.55 -15.04 11.36
CA GLU A 62 -1.07 -16.41 11.36
C GLU A 62 -0.21 -17.30 10.44
N LEU A 63 0.05 -18.53 10.86
CA LEU A 63 0.71 -19.52 10.02
C LEU A 63 -0.31 -20.20 9.11
N VAL A 64 -0.06 -20.15 7.80
CA VAL A 64 -0.93 -20.73 6.78
C VAL A 64 -0.18 -21.82 6.03
N LEU A 65 -0.82 -22.99 5.88
CA LEU A 65 -0.37 -24.02 4.96
C LEU A 65 -1.00 -23.77 3.59
N ALA A 66 -0.18 -23.57 2.58
CA ALA A 66 -0.60 -23.37 1.21
C ALA A 66 0.10 -24.37 0.28
N ASP A 67 -0.54 -24.71 -0.84
CA ASP A 67 0.12 -25.47 -1.89
C ASP A 67 1.28 -24.66 -2.46
N ARG A 68 2.47 -25.28 -2.54
CA ARG A 68 3.69 -24.64 -3.03
C ARG A 68 3.53 -24.04 -4.43
N ARG A 69 2.64 -24.60 -5.26
CA ARG A 69 2.33 -24.10 -6.62
C ARG A 69 1.68 -22.72 -6.60
N HIS A 70 1.07 -22.31 -5.49
CA HIS A 70 0.40 -21.02 -5.33
C HIS A 70 1.26 -19.98 -4.60
N LEU A 71 2.44 -20.33 -4.07
CA LEU A 71 3.31 -19.38 -3.36
C LEU A 71 3.64 -18.13 -4.18
N PRO A 72 3.98 -18.20 -5.48
CA PRO A 72 4.29 -16.98 -6.24
C PRO A 72 3.11 -15.99 -6.30
N ALA A 73 1.87 -16.48 -6.35
CA ALA A 73 0.68 -15.63 -6.35
C ALA A 73 0.43 -15.01 -4.97
N ILE A 74 0.62 -15.78 -3.90
CA ILE A 74 0.52 -15.28 -2.52
C ILE A 74 1.57 -14.21 -2.26
N GLU A 75 2.83 -14.45 -2.66
CA GLU A 75 3.93 -13.50 -2.53
C GLU A 75 3.66 -12.20 -3.30
N ALA A 76 3.09 -12.29 -4.51
CA ALA A 76 2.73 -11.10 -5.28
C ALA A 76 1.70 -10.23 -4.55
N ILE A 77 0.64 -10.85 -4.02
CA ILE A 77 -0.40 -10.14 -3.25
C ILE A 77 0.20 -9.54 -1.96
N LEU A 78 1.01 -10.30 -1.22
CA LEU A 78 1.64 -9.81 0.01
C LEU A 78 2.59 -8.64 -0.27
N LYS A 79 3.35 -8.70 -1.37
CA LYS A 79 4.24 -7.61 -1.80
C LYS A 79 3.44 -6.36 -2.17
N GLU A 80 2.33 -6.51 -2.86
CA GLU A 80 1.43 -5.39 -3.17
C GLU A 80 0.90 -4.74 -1.89
N LEU A 81 0.41 -5.53 -0.93
CA LEU A 81 -0.08 -5.05 0.37
C LEU A 81 1.01 -4.42 1.24
N ALA A 82 2.22 -4.96 1.21
CA ALA A 82 3.36 -4.44 1.97
C ALA A 82 3.98 -3.19 1.35
N SER A 83 3.70 -2.93 0.06
CA SER A 83 4.22 -1.78 -0.66
C SER A 83 3.46 -0.48 -0.39
N ASP A 84 2.58 -0.41 0.60
CA ASP A 84 1.91 0.85 0.95
C ASP A 84 2.94 1.97 1.21
N ALA A 85 2.83 3.04 0.43
CA ALA A 85 3.73 4.17 0.50
C ALA A 85 3.62 4.93 1.83
N ASP A 86 4.74 5.52 2.29
CA ASP A 86 4.74 6.35 3.51
C ASP A 86 3.67 7.46 3.40
N PRO A 87 2.66 7.47 4.30
CA PRO A 87 1.59 8.47 4.29
C PRO A 87 2.09 9.91 4.36
N ARG A 88 3.21 10.15 5.07
CA ARG A 88 3.81 11.49 5.20
C ARG A 88 4.46 11.92 3.89
N GLN A 89 5.21 11.03 3.24
CA GLN A 89 5.80 11.28 1.93
C GLN A 89 4.71 11.51 0.88
N LYS A 90 3.68 10.64 0.84
CA LYS A 90 2.51 10.79 -0.05
C LYS A 90 1.87 12.17 0.06
N SER A 91 1.53 12.58 1.28
CA SER A 91 0.87 13.88 1.54
C SER A 91 1.73 15.05 1.08
N ARG A 92 3.06 14.96 1.24
CA ARG A 92 4.01 15.98 0.78
C ARG A 92 4.04 16.09 -0.74
N VAL A 93 4.07 14.96 -1.45
CA VAL A 93 4.07 14.91 -2.92
C VAL A 93 2.76 15.46 -3.47
N ILE A 94 1.61 15.02 -2.94
CA ILE A 94 0.29 15.50 -3.37
C ILE A 94 0.14 17.01 -3.18
N ARG A 95 0.56 17.54 -2.02
CA ARG A 95 0.54 18.99 -1.76
C ARG A 95 1.38 19.75 -2.79
N ARG A 96 2.60 19.28 -3.07
CA ARG A 96 3.49 19.90 -4.05
C ARG A 96 2.88 19.90 -5.46
N ILE A 97 2.27 18.81 -5.90
CA ILE A 97 1.58 18.76 -7.19
C ILE A 97 0.42 19.76 -7.19
N GLY A 98 -0.40 19.79 -6.14
CA GLY A 98 -1.53 20.72 -6.01
C GLY A 98 -1.12 22.19 -6.12
N GLU A 99 -0.03 22.59 -5.47
CA GLU A 99 0.52 23.95 -5.55
C GLU A 99 0.93 24.33 -6.98
N ASN A 100 1.62 23.43 -7.68
CA ASN A 100 2.05 23.68 -9.06
C ASN A 100 0.87 23.71 -10.03
N LEU A 101 -0.10 22.80 -9.88
CA LEU A 101 -1.32 22.82 -10.69
C LEU A 101 -2.15 24.08 -10.44
N GLN A 102 -2.21 24.57 -9.21
CA GLN A 102 -2.92 25.82 -8.90
C GLN A 102 -2.28 27.02 -9.61
N ASN A 103 -0.95 27.08 -9.70
CA ASN A 103 -0.26 28.12 -10.47
C ASN A 103 -0.61 28.07 -11.97
N LEU A 104 -0.64 26.87 -12.56
CA LEU A 104 -1.04 26.68 -13.95
C LEU A 104 -2.52 27.04 -14.17
N GLN A 105 -3.40 26.67 -13.24
CA GLN A 105 -4.84 26.97 -13.30
C GLN A 105 -5.12 28.48 -13.28
N ARG A 106 -4.31 29.28 -12.56
CA ARG A 106 -4.45 30.74 -12.55
C ARG A 106 -4.19 31.36 -13.93
N ALA A 107 -3.25 30.81 -14.69
CA ALA A 107 -2.94 31.28 -16.04
C ALA A 107 -3.88 30.68 -17.11
N HIS A 108 -4.47 29.51 -16.85
CA HIS A 108 -5.37 28.80 -17.75
C HIS A 108 -6.69 28.40 -17.06
N PRO A 109 -7.57 29.36 -16.73
CA PRO A 109 -8.75 29.13 -15.89
C PRO A 109 -9.75 28.13 -16.46
N ASP A 110 -9.81 28.02 -17.79
CA ASP A 110 -10.80 27.22 -18.50
C ASP A 110 -10.25 25.87 -19.00
N ASP A 111 -8.98 25.55 -18.74
CA ASP A 111 -8.44 24.26 -19.14
C ASP A 111 -9.11 23.12 -18.34
N ARG A 112 -9.83 22.26 -19.08
CA ARG A 112 -10.58 21.14 -18.53
C ARG A 112 -9.67 20.08 -17.92
N GLN A 113 -8.49 19.87 -18.49
CA GLN A 113 -7.56 18.82 -18.07
C GLN A 113 -6.89 19.18 -16.73
N LEU A 114 -6.57 20.47 -16.52
CA LEU A 114 -6.10 20.96 -15.22
C LEU A 114 -7.15 20.80 -14.11
N LYS A 115 -8.42 21.14 -14.39
CA LYS A 115 -9.53 20.92 -13.45
C LYS A 115 -9.70 19.44 -13.09
N GLN A 116 -9.59 18.56 -14.09
CA GLN A 116 -9.63 17.11 -13.88
C GLN A 116 -8.42 16.60 -13.07
N ALA A 117 -7.22 17.09 -13.33
CA ALA A 117 -6.02 16.74 -12.58
C ALA A 117 -6.09 17.22 -11.12
N MET A 118 -6.61 18.42 -10.86
CA MET A 118 -6.87 18.91 -9.50
C MET A 118 -7.88 18.02 -8.76
N SER A 119 -8.99 17.65 -9.41
CA SER A 119 -9.96 16.71 -8.84
C SER A 119 -9.32 15.34 -8.58
N ALA A 120 -8.41 14.88 -9.46
CA ALA A 120 -7.73 13.61 -9.31
C ALA A 120 -6.86 13.57 -8.04
N LEU A 121 -6.18 14.67 -7.69
CA LEU A 121 -5.37 14.74 -6.47
C LEU A 121 -6.17 14.55 -5.19
N ALA A 122 -7.41 15.07 -5.14
CA ALA A 122 -8.26 14.90 -3.96
C ALA A 122 -8.56 13.42 -3.69
N VAL A 123 -8.84 12.65 -4.75
CA VAL A 123 -9.08 11.20 -4.67
C VAL A 123 -7.79 10.46 -4.30
N LEU A 124 -6.67 10.79 -4.95
CA LEU A 124 -5.38 10.16 -4.67
C LEU A 124 -4.87 10.43 -3.24
N ASN A 125 -5.26 11.55 -2.65
CA ASN A 125 -4.95 11.87 -1.26
C ASN A 125 -5.60 10.87 -0.29
N MET A 126 -6.84 10.48 -0.58
CA MET A 126 -7.60 9.53 0.22
C MET A 126 -7.25 8.07 -0.10
N ALA A 127 -6.82 7.77 -1.33
CA ALA A 127 -6.49 6.42 -1.76
C ALA A 127 -5.21 5.88 -1.09
N ARG A 128 -5.16 4.56 -0.87
CA ARG A 128 -3.90 3.85 -0.58
C ARG A 128 -3.09 3.75 -1.88
N LEU A 129 -1.83 4.15 -1.81
CA LEU A 129 -0.89 4.10 -2.92
C LEU A 129 0.24 3.16 -2.54
N THR A 130 0.67 2.35 -3.50
CA THR A 130 1.90 1.59 -3.41
C THR A 130 3.12 2.52 -3.57
N GLU A 131 4.30 2.09 -3.16
CA GLU A 131 5.57 2.81 -3.34
C GLU A 131 5.84 3.10 -4.82
N ALA A 132 5.51 2.16 -5.70
CA ALA A 132 5.64 2.33 -7.15
C ALA A 132 4.71 3.45 -7.67
N GLU A 133 3.48 3.51 -7.20
CA GLU A 133 2.53 4.57 -7.57
C GLU A 133 2.92 5.92 -6.99
N LEU A 134 3.47 5.95 -5.77
CA LEU A 134 4.05 7.16 -5.20
C LEU A 134 5.25 7.64 -6.03
N ALA A 135 6.12 6.73 -6.49
CA ALA A 135 7.25 7.08 -7.35
C ALA A 135 6.79 7.70 -8.69
N LEU A 136 5.70 7.20 -9.28
CA LEU A 136 5.08 7.82 -10.45
C LEU A 136 4.59 9.25 -10.17
N LEU A 137 3.99 9.49 -8.99
CA LEU A 137 3.60 10.82 -8.57
C LEU A 137 4.80 11.74 -8.32
N GLU A 138 5.91 11.21 -7.80
CA GLU A 138 7.14 11.98 -7.62
C GLU A 138 7.74 12.42 -8.96
N GLU A 139 7.76 11.54 -9.96
CA GLU A 139 8.22 11.88 -11.31
C GLU A 139 7.34 12.97 -11.94
N ALA A 140 6.02 12.82 -11.83
CA ALA A 140 5.08 13.83 -12.30
C ALA A 140 5.27 15.17 -11.56
N SER A 141 5.46 15.13 -10.24
CA SER A 141 5.73 16.32 -9.42
C SER A 141 7.03 17.00 -9.81
N ALA A 142 8.08 16.24 -10.15
CA ALA A 142 9.37 16.80 -10.54
C ALA A 142 9.27 17.57 -11.87
N ARG A 143 8.46 17.07 -12.81
CA ARG A 143 8.19 17.74 -14.09
C ARG A 143 7.31 18.99 -13.94
N LEU A 144 6.36 18.96 -13.01
CA LEU A 144 5.50 20.10 -12.72
C LEU A 144 6.19 21.19 -11.88
N ASN A 145 7.29 20.85 -11.20
CA ASN A 145 7.98 21.77 -10.31
C ASN A 145 8.50 23.00 -11.06
N ASN A 146 8.07 24.18 -10.63
CA ASN A 146 8.41 25.46 -11.28
C ASN A 146 8.04 25.54 -12.77
N ALA A 147 7.04 24.76 -13.20
CA ALA A 147 6.52 24.83 -14.56
C ALA A 147 6.01 26.24 -14.88
N LYS A 148 6.46 26.79 -16.01
CA LYS A 148 5.94 28.05 -16.53
C LYS A 148 4.55 27.83 -17.14
N PRO A 149 3.65 28.82 -17.13
CA PRO A 149 2.33 28.71 -17.73
C PRO A 149 2.32 28.23 -19.19
N GLU A 150 3.30 28.64 -19.98
CA GLU A 150 3.39 28.32 -21.41
C GLU A 150 3.72 26.84 -21.68
N ALA A 151 4.25 26.12 -20.68
CA ALA A 151 4.61 24.71 -20.79
C ALA A 151 3.41 23.75 -20.62
N LEU A 152 2.17 24.26 -20.54
CA LEU A 152 0.98 23.45 -20.28
C LEU A 152 0.83 22.29 -21.28
N ASP A 153 1.06 22.54 -22.57
CA ASP A 153 0.94 21.51 -23.60
C ASP A 153 1.98 20.40 -23.44
N GLU A 154 3.21 20.74 -23.03
CA GLU A 154 4.26 19.76 -22.73
C GLU A 154 3.95 18.92 -21.47
N LEU A 155 3.15 19.46 -20.55
CA LEU A 155 2.80 18.83 -19.27
C LEU A 155 1.54 17.97 -19.35
N ARG A 156 0.76 18.04 -20.45
CA ARG A 156 -0.45 17.24 -20.65
C ARG A 156 -0.26 15.74 -20.37
N PRO A 157 0.81 15.07 -20.83
CA PRO A 157 1.02 13.66 -20.52
C PRO A 157 1.10 13.38 -19.02
N ARG A 158 1.63 14.33 -18.23
CA ARG A 158 1.78 14.19 -16.77
C ARG A 158 0.44 14.41 -16.06
N LEU A 159 -0.36 15.35 -16.54
CA LEU A 159 -1.74 15.52 -16.06
C LEU A 159 -2.56 14.24 -16.33
N GLU A 160 -2.36 13.63 -17.49
CA GLU A 160 -3.02 12.37 -17.84
C GLU A 160 -2.58 11.22 -16.92
N THR A 161 -1.29 11.12 -16.57
CA THR A 161 -0.82 10.14 -15.57
C THR A 161 -1.57 10.26 -14.24
N LEU A 162 -1.78 11.48 -13.74
CA LEU A 162 -2.54 11.71 -12.49
C LEU A 162 -3.99 11.22 -12.61
N ILE A 163 -4.64 11.51 -13.74
CA ILE A 163 -6.03 11.13 -14.00
C ILE A 163 -6.16 9.60 -14.13
N ARG A 164 -5.25 8.96 -14.87
CA ARG A 164 -5.23 7.50 -15.04
C ARG A 164 -4.99 6.79 -13.71
N LEU A 165 -4.03 7.27 -12.91
CA LEU A 165 -3.76 6.71 -11.60
C LEU A 165 -4.98 6.86 -10.68
N ARG A 166 -5.66 8.01 -10.71
CA ARG A 166 -6.91 8.20 -9.97
C ARG A 166 -7.99 7.23 -10.43
N ASN A 167 -8.15 7.02 -11.73
CA ASN A 167 -9.15 6.07 -12.24
C ASN A 167 -8.83 4.64 -11.80
N ALA A 168 -7.56 4.22 -11.86
CA ALA A 168 -7.14 2.92 -11.34
C ALA A 168 -7.49 2.76 -9.85
N LYS A 169 -7.31 3.81 -9.03
CA LYS A 169 -7.70 3.79 -7.61
C LYS A 169 -9.20 3.87 -7.36
N ALA A 170 -9.94 4.59 -8.20
CA ALA A 170 -11.40 4.63 -8.10
C ALA A 170 -12.05 3.30 -8.52
N HIS A 171 -11.42 2.55 -9.42
CA HIS A 171 -11.84 1.21 -9.85
C HIS A 171 -11.14 0.08 -9.07
N GLY A 172 -10.51 0.41 -7.94
CA GLY A 172 -9.70 -0.49 -7.11
C GLY A 172 -10.50 -1.46 -6.22
N ALA A 173 -11.39 -2.23 -6.84
CA ALA A 173 -11.60 -3.65 -6.60
C ALA A 173 -12.16 -4.18 -7.93
N PRO A 174 -11.50 -5.11 -8.64
CA PRO A 174 -12.18 -5.81 -9.71
C PRO A 174 -13.41 -6.45 -9.07
N ASP A 175 -14.58 -6.21 -9.68
CA ASP A 175 -15.82 -6.89 -9.36
C ASP A 175 -15.51 -8.34 -9.03
N ALA A 176 -15.79 -8.74 -7.77
CA ALA A 176 -15.86 -10.15 -7.45
C ALA A 176 -16.79 -10.78 -8.51
N PRO A 177 -16.40 -11.88 -9.17
CA PRO A 177 -17.28 -12.55 -10.12
C PRO A 177 -18.47 -13.09 -9.34
N GLY A 178 -19.56 -12.32 -9.29
CA GLY A 178 -20.72 -12.64 -8.45
C GLY A 178 -21.78 -11.56 -8.29
N GLN A 179 -21.56 -10.30 -8.69
CA GLN A 179 -22.62 -9.29 -8.67
C GLN A 179 -23.26 -9.15 -10.06
N GLN A 180 -24.01 -10.18 -10.47
CA GLN A 180 -25.12 -9.94 -11.39
C GLN A 180 -26.23 -9.25 -10.60
N PRO A 181 -26.81 -8.14 -11.08
CA PRO A 181 -27.99 -7.55 -10.44
C PRO A 181 -29.13 -8.57 -10.46
N ALA A 182 -29.55 -9.00 -9.28
CA ALA A 182 -30.64 -9.94 -9.07
C ALA A 182 -32.01 -9.23 -9.21
N TYR A 183 -32.28 -8.70 -10.40
CA TYR A 183 -33.62 -8.28 -10.82
C TYR A 183 -33.68 -8.31 -12.35
N THR A 184 -33.95 -9.48 -12.92
CA THR A 184 -34.95 -9.57 -13.98
C THR A 184 -36.26 -9.78 -13.24
N LEU A 185 -37.03 -8.70 -13.06
CA LEU A 185 -38.45 -8.83 -12.81
C LEU A 185 -39.00 -9.54 -14.05
N ASP A 186 -39.43 -10.79 -13.85
CA ASP A 186 -40.42 -11.41 -14.72
C ASP A 186 -41.65 -10.51 -14.63
N ASP A 187 -41.84 -9.64 -15.62
CA ASP A 187 -43.16 -9.09 -15.93
C ASP A 187 -43.93 -10.18 -16.69
N ASP A 188 -44.25 -11.25 -15.96
CA ASP A 188 -45.35 -12.17 -16.27
C ASP A 188 -46.34 -12.01 -15.11
N ASP A 189 -47.39 -11.21 -15.33
CA ASP A 189 -48.77 -11.56 -14.97
C ASP A 189 -49.77 -10.46 -15.41
N GLU A 190 -50.82 -10.94 -16.11
CA GLU A 190 -52.07 -10.32 -16.62
C GLU A 190 -52.11 -9.70 -18.03
#